data_AF-M8DBZ0-F1
#
_entry.id   AF-M8DBZ0-F1
#
_cell.length_a   1.000
_cell.length_b   1.000
_cell.length_c   1.000
_cell.angle_alpha   90.00
_cell.angle_beta   90.00
_cell.angle_gamma   90.00
#
_symmetry.space_group_name_H-M   'P 1'
#
loop_
_entity.id
_entity.type
_entity.pdbx_description
1 polymer ?
#
loop_
_entity_poly.entity_id
_entity_poly.type
_entity_poly.pdbx_seq_one_letter_code
_entity_poly.pdbx_strand_id
1 'polypeptide(L)' 'MKRVTFASAQELKEYCLEQELSLVVEYRDDQNKQRQVILSGERLEEAGMYLDRPKAEAYFRKDGVFHEVIAGWQDGG' A
#
# COMPACT_ATOMS: atom_id res chain seq x y z
N MET A 1 1.01 -7.68 14.48
CA MET A 1 1.20 -7.23 13.09
C MET A 1 2.01 -8.27 12.35
N LYS A 2 1.76 -8.48 11.05
CA LYS A 2 2.57 -9.33 10.17
C LYS A 2 3.17 -8.47 9.07
N ARG A 3 4.37 -8.78 8.61
CA ARG A 3 4.96 -8.16 7.42
C ARG A 3 4.68 -9.03 6.21
N VAL A 4 4.27 -8.40 5.11
CA VAL A 4 4.05 -9.05 3.83
C VAL A 4 4.80 -8.28 2.75
N THR A 5 5.37 -9.02 1.82
CA THR A 5 6.06 -8.50 0.64
C THR A 5 5.28 -8.93 -0.58
N PHE A 6 5.21 -8.05 -1.55
CA PHE A 6 4.68 -8.34 -2.88
C PHE A 6 5.81 -8.08 -3.89
N ALA A 7 5.69 -8.62 -5.10
CA ALA A 7 6.63 -8.44 -6.19
C ALA A 7 6.42 -7.11 -6.94
N SER A 8 5.18 -6.59 -7.02
CA SER A 8 4.88 -5.27 -7.58
C SER A 8 3.66 -4.60 -6.93
N ALA A 9 3.53 -3.27 -7.08
CA ALA A 9 2.33 -2.54 -6.64
C ALA A 9 1.04 -3.07 -7.31
N GLN A 10 1.16 -3.61 -8.52
CA GLN A 10 0.07 -4.28 -9.23
C GLN A 10 -0.39 -5.55 -8.50
N GLU A 11 0.54 -6.39 -8.05
CA GLU A 11 0.19 -7.62 -7.30
C GLU A 11 -0.48 -7.28 -5.96
N LEU A 12 0.01 -6.25 -5.26
CA LEU A 12 -0.65 -5.75 -4.05
C LEU A 12 -2.09 -5.29 -4.33
N LYS A 13 -2.27 -4.53 -5.41
CA LYS A 13 -3.59 -4.04 -5.84
C LYS A 13 -4.55 -5.21 -6.10
N GLU A 14 -4.13 -6.17 -6.91
CA GLU A 14 -4.91 -7.37 -7.25
C GLU A 14 -5.27 -8.15 -5.99
N TYR A 15 -4.31 -8.37 -5.10
CA TYR A 15 -4.55 -9.04 -3.82
C TYR A 15 -5.60 -8.31 -2.97
N CYS A 16 -5.51 -6.98 -2.85
CA CYS A 16 -6.50 -6.21 -2.11
C CYS A 16 -7.88 -6.25 -2.76
N LEU A 17 -7.98 -6.25 -4.09
CA LEU A 17 -9.25 -6.38 -4.82
C LEU A 17 -9.89 -7.75 -4.62
N GLU A 18 -9.14 -8.82 -4.84
CA GLU A 18 -9.63 -10.21 -4.71
C GLU A 18 -10.11 -10.54 -3.30
N GLN A 19 -9.43 -9.98 -2.30
CA GLN A 19 -9.74 -10.21 -0.89
C GLN A 19 -10.71 -9.17 -0.31
N GLU A 20 -11.21 -8.23 -1.13
CA GLU A 20 -12.09 -7.12 -0.73
C GLU A 20 -11.52 -6.27 0.43
N LEU A 21 -10.20 -6.05 0.41
CA LEU A 21 -9.46 -5.34 1.44
C LEU A 21 -9.29 -3.87 1.10
N SER A 22 -9.24 -3.03 2.14
CA SER A 22 -8.79 -1.64 2.02
C SER A 22 -7.29 -1.54 2.29
N LEU A 23 -6.57 -0.90 1.37
CA LEU A 23 -5.16 -0.55 1.53
C LEU A 23 -5.06 0.84 2.14
N VAL A 24 -4.33 0.97 3.23
CA VAL A 24 -3.98 2.24 3.85
C VAL A 24 -2.56 2.58 3.44
N VAL A 25 -2.34 3.80 2.96
CA VAL A 25 -1.01 4.33 2.65
C VAL A 25 -0.79 5.61 3.44
N GLU A 26 0.26 5.62 4.26
CA GLU A 26 0.77 6.79 4.94
C GLU A 26 1.96 7.34 4.16
N TYR A 27 2.00 8.65 3.94
CA TYR A 27 3.05 9.28 3.14
C TYR A 27 3.28 10.73 3.60
N ARG A 28 4.36 11.35 3.09
CA ARG A 28 4.57 12.80 3.27
C ARG A 28 4.19 13.56 2.02
N ASP A 29 3.36 14.60 2.18
CA ASP A 29 3.02 15.51 1.09
C ASP A 29 4.17 16.48 0.77
N ASP A 30 3.98 17.32 -0.26
CA ASP A 30 4.99 18.28 -0.72
C ASP A 30 5.29 19.38 0.31
N GLN A 31 4.45 19.52 1.35
CA GLN A 31 4.69 20.39 2.51
C GLN A 31 5.35 19.64 3.68
N ASN A 32 5.84 18.42 3.46
CA ASN A 32 6.43 17.53 4.45
C ASN A 32 5.47 17.15 5.60
N LYS A 33 4.15 17.27 5.38
CA LYS A 33 3.13 16.85 6.35
C LYS A 33 2.78 15.38 6.15
N GLN A 34 2.61 14.66 7.26
CA GLN A 34 2.11 13.29 7.23
C GLN A 34 0.66 13.27 6.77
N ARG A 35 0.37 12.43 5.79
CA ARG A 35 -0.95 12.18 5.22
C ARG A 35 -1.22 10.70 5.22
N GLN A 36 -2.49 10.37 5.25
CA GLN A 36 -2.98 9.01 5.13
C GLN A 36 -4.09 8.98 4.09
N VAL A 37 -4.04 7.99 3.22
CA VAL A 37 -5.12 7.69 2.28
C VAL A 37 -5.57 6.25 2.47
N ILE A 38 -6.87 6.03 2.33
CA ILE A 38 -7.48 4.70 2.31
C ILE A 38 -7.96 4.46 0.87
N LEU A 39 -7.52 3.35 0.29
CA LEU A 39 -7.78 2.92 -1.08
C LEU A 39 -8.55 1.61 -1.05
N SER A 40 -9.65 1.54 -1.77
CA SER A 40 -10.53 0.37 -1.87
C SER A 40 -11.28 0.40 -3.19
N GLY A 41 -11.66 -0.78 -3.72
CA GLY A 41 -12.34 -0.88 -5.01
C GLY A 41 -11.53 -0.21 -6.12
N GLU A 42 -12.17 0.60 -6.96
CA GLU A 42 -11.53 1.28 -8.10
C GLU A 42 -10.39 2.21 -7.68
N ARG A 43 -10.39 2.74 -6.45
CA ARG A 43 -9.31 3.61 -5.95
C ARG A 43 -8.00 2.88 -5.70
N LEU A 44 -8.00 1.54 -5.68
CA LEU A 44 -6.77 0.76 -5.58
C LEU A 44 -5.89 0.93 -6.84
N GLU A 45 -6.43 1.39 -7.97
CA GLU A 45 -5.65 1.81 -9.15
C GLU A 45 -4.70 2.98 -8.82
N GLU A 46 -5.03 3.81 -7.83
CA GLU A 46 -4.17 4.90 -7.37
C GLU A 46 -3.04 4.40 -6.44
N ALA A 47 -2.97 3.12 -6.06
CA ALA A 47 -2.00 2.66 -5.06
C ALA A 47 -0.55 3.00 -5.41
N GLY A 48 -0.16 2.81 -6.68
CA GLY A 48 1.18 3.13 -7.16
C GLY A 48 1.59 4.59 -6.89
N MET A 49 0.71 5.56 -7.21
CA MET A 49 1.03 6.99 -7.05
C MET A 49 1.26 7.40 -5.59
N TYR A 50 0.68 6.70 -4.61
CA TYR A 50 0.92 6.96 -3.19
C TYR A 50 2.11 6.18 -2.65
N LEU A 51 2.33 4.95 -3.14
CA LEU A 51 3.48 4.11 -2.75
C LEU A 51 4.82 4.67 -3.24
N ASP A 52 4.81 5.40 -4.37
CA ASP A 52 6.00 6.07 -4.90
C ASP A 52 6.33 7.38 -4.14
N ARG A 53 5.50 7.79 -3.17
CA ARG A 53 5.77 8.98 -2.36
C ARG A 53 6.94 8.74 -1.39
N PRO A 54 7.73 9.78 -1.08
CA PRO A 54 8.82 9.65 -0.12
C PRO A 54 8.34 9.16 1.25
N LYS A 55 9.01 8.12 1.77
CA LYS A 55 8.71 7.48 3.06
C LYS A 55 7.26 6.97 3.13
N ALA A 56 6.73 6.51 2.00
CA ALA A 56 5.43 5.85 2.00
C ALA A 56 5.50 4.54 2.79
N GLU A 57 4.53 4.33 3.66
CA GLU A 57 4.29 3.10 4.38
C GLU A 57 2.88 2.62 4.04
N ALA A 58 2.71 1.33 3.82
CA ALA A 58 1.41 0.79 3.45
C ALA A 58 1.03 -0.41 4.32
N TYR A 59 -0.25 -0.57 4.58
CA TYR A 59 -0.77 -1.69 5.34
C TYR A 59 -2.25 -1.93 5.03
N PHE A 60 -2.71 -3.15 5.28
CA PHE A 60 -4.11 -3.52 5.23
C PHE A 60 -4.49 -4.36 6.45
N ARG A 61 -5.80 -4.48 6.68
CA ARG A 61 -6.33 -5.33 7.75
C ARG A 61 -7.08 -6.50 7.15
N LYS A 62 -6.66 -7.72 7.50
CA LYS A 62 -7.30 -8.98 7.08
C LYS A 62 -7.57 -9.83 8.31
N ASP A 63 -8.79 -10.34 8.46
CA ASP A 63 -9.21 -11.20 9.58
C ASP A 63 -8.85 -10.62 10.96
N GLY A 64 -9.03 -9.30 11.11
CA GLY A 64 -8.70 -8.58 12.34
C GLY A 64 -7.20 -8.30 12.54
N VAL A 65 -6.30 -8.84 11.72
CA VAL A 65 -4.85 -8.70 11.81
C VAL A 65 -4.32 -7.62 10.86
N PHE A 66 -3.44 -6.75 11.39
CA PHE A 66 -2.71 -5.77 10.60
C PHE A 66 -1.53 -6.40 9.86
N HIS A 67 -1.48 -6.15 8.55
CA HIS A 67 -0.42 -6.58 7.65
C HIS A 67 0.29 -5.35 7.09
N GLU A 68 1.54 -5.15 7.50
CA GLU A 68 2.44 -4.12 6.97
C GLU A 68 2.98 -4.59 5.63
N VAL A 69 2.79 -3.79 4.59
CA VAL A 69 3.30 -4.04 3.24
C VAL A 69 4.68 -3.44 3.14
N ILE A 70 5.69 -4.30 2.98
CA ILE A 70 7.04 -3.88 2.71
C ILE A 70 7.17 -3.70 1.19
N ALA A 71 7.18 -2.45 0.75
CA ALA A 71 7.48 -2.08 -0.62
C ALA A 71 8.97 -2.35 -0.90
N GLY A 72 9.29 -3.63 -1.12
CA GLY A 72 10.59 -4.14 -1.54
C GLY A 72 10.52 -4.62 -2.98
N TRP A 73 9.88 -3.84 -3.85
CA TRP A 73 9.90 -4.07 -5.29
C TRP A 73 11.38 -4.11 -5.67
N GLN A 74 11.87 -5.26 -6.10
CA GLN A 74 13.22 -5.32 -6.65
C GLN A 74 13.20 -4.40 -7.87
N ASP A 75 13.78 -3.20 -7.73
CA ASP A 75 14.35 -2.51 -8.88
C ASP A 75 15.23 -3.55 -9.56
N GLY A 76 14.76 -4.08 -10.68
CA GLY A 76 15.56 -4.90 -11.56
C GLY A 76 16.67 -4.00 -12.08
N GLY A 77 17.78 -3.96 -11.35
CA GLY A 77 19.05 -3.39 -11.79
C GLY A 77 19.64 -4.17 -12.95
#